data_AF-A0A4Z0PEW9-F1
#
_entry.id   AF-A0A4Z0PEW9-F1
#
_cell.length_a   1.000
_cell.length_b   1.000
_cell.length_c   1.000
_cell.angle_alpha   90.00
_cell.angle_beta   90.00
_cell.angle_gamma   90.00
#
_symmetry.space_group_name_H-M   'P 1'
#
loop_
_entity.id
_entity.type
_entity.pdbx_description
1 polymer ?
#
loop_
_entity_poly.entity_id
_entity_poly.type
_entity_poly.pdbx_seq_one_letter_code
_entity_poly.pdbx_strand_id
1 'polypeptide(L)'
;MAQQTPLYEQHTLCGARMVDFHGWMMPLHYGSQLDEHHAVRTDAGMFDVSHMTIVDLHGSRTREFLRYLLANDVAKLTKTGKALYSGMLNASGGVIDDLIVYYFTEDFFRLVVNSATREKDLSWITQHAEPYAIDITVRDDLSLIAVQGPNAQEKAATLFTDQQRHAVEGMKPFFGVQAGEVFIATTGYTGEAGYDIGMPNGDAAEVWR
;
A
#
# COMPACT_ATOMS: atom_id res chain seq x y z
N MET A 1 -16.22 -4.84 17.87
CA MET A 1 -16.18 -5.94 16.87
C MET A 1 -15.04 -5.63 15.93
N ALA A 2 -14.31 -6.63 15.47
CA ALA A 2 -13.26 -6.43 14.46
C ALA A 2 -13.86 -5.84 13.18
N GLN A 3 -13.11 -4.96 12.53
CA GLN A 3 -13.45 -4.32 11.27
C GLN A 3 -13.33 -5.32 10.11
N GLN A 4 -14.00 -5.03 9.01
CA GLN A 4 -13.98 -5.83 7.79
C GLN A 4 -13.49 -4.97 6.63
N THR A 5 -12.67 -5.53 5.76
CA THR A 5 -12.34 -4.90 4.48
C THR A 5 -13.54 -5.02 3.51
N PRO A 6 -13.59 -4.22 2.43
CA PRO A 6 -14.59 -4.40 1.37
C PRO A 6 -14.55 -5.78 0.69
N LEU A 7 -13.47 -6.54 0.88
CA LEU A 7 -13.28 -7.89 0.33
C LEU A 7 -13.70 -9.02 1.27
N TYR A 8 -14.20 -8.72 2.48
CA TYR A 8 -14.58 -9.74 3.46
C TYR A 8 -15.53 -10.81 2.89
N GLU A 9 -16.55 -10.41 2.14
CA GLU A 9 -17.48 -11.37 1.51
C GLU A 9 -16.74 -12.26 0.49
N GLN A 10 -15.85 -11.70 -0.32
CA GLN A 10 -15.06 -12.47 -1.28
C GLN A 10 -14.16 -13.48 -0.58
N HIS A 11 -13.57 -13.11 0.56
CA HIS A 11 -12.78 -14.04 1.38
C HIS A 11 -13.61 -15.24 1.83
N THR A 12 -14.83 -15.00 2.32
CA THR A 12 -15.72 -16.09 2.75
C THR A 12 -16.13 -17.01 1.61
N LEU A 13 -16.40 -16.44 0.41
CA LEU A 13 -16.74 -17.20 -0.79
C LEU A 13 -15.57 -18.04 -1.30
N CYS A 14 -14.34 -17.52 -1.19
CA CYS A 14 -13.11 -18.24 -1.50
C CYS A 14 -12.71 -19.29 -0.44
N GLY A 15 -13.53 -19.50 0.61
CA GLY A 15 -13.29 -20.53 1.62
C GLY A 15 -12.26 -20.12 2.69
N ALA A 16 -12.05 -18.82 2.90
CA ALA A 16 -11.08 -18.33 3.87
C ALA A 16 -11.35 -18.77 5.31
N ARG A 17 -10.28 -19.15 6.01
CA ARG A 17 -10.24 -19.23 7.47
C ARG A 17 -10.00 -17.83 8.03
N MET A 18 -11.07 -17.15 8.43
CA MET A 18 -10.98 -15.78 8.97
C MET A 18 -10.44 -15.76 10.41
N VAL A 19 -9.59 -14.78 10.73
CA VAL A 19 -9.04 -14.52 12.06
C VAL A 19 -9.10 -13.03 12.40
N ASP A 20 -9.05 -12.70 13.70
CA ASP A 20 -8.83 -11.34 14.16
C ASP A 20 -7.32 -11.04 14.09
N PHE A 21 -6.96 -10.17 13.15
CA PHE A 21 -5.61 -9.63 12.98
C PHE A 21 -5.62 -8.15 13.37
N HIS A 22 -5.25 -7.87 14.63
CA HIS A 22 -5.19 -6.51 15.18
C HIS A 22 -6.48 -5.70 15.02
N GLY A 23 -7.64 -6.34 15.20
CA GLY A 23 -8.95 -5.71 15.07
C GLY A 23 -9.50 -5.70 13.65
N TRP A 24 -8.90 -6.43 12.72
CA TRP A 24 -9.42 -6.68 11.36
C TRP A 24 -9.72 -8.15 11.15
N MET A 25 -10.86 -8.46 10.55
CA MET A 25 -11.17 -9.81 10.09
C MET A 25 -10.45 -10.09 8.78
N MET A 26 -9.34 -10.83 8.86
CA MET A 26 -8.47 -11.14 7.72
C MET A 26 -8.39 -12.65 7.48
N PRO A 27 -8.17 -13.09 6.22
CA PRO A 27 -7.96 -14.49 5.89
C PRO A 27 -6.58 -14.96 6.38
N LEU A 28 -6.54 -15.98 7.25
CA LEU A 28 -5.29 -16.65 7.63
C LEU A 28 -4.75 -17.54 6.51
N HIS A 29 -5.67 -18.17 5.78
CA HIS A 29 -5.47 -18.99 4.59
C HIS A 29 -6.83 -19.32 3.95
N TYR A 30 -6.82 -19.80 2.70
CA TYR A 30 -7.97 -20.27 1.92
C TYR A 30 -8.04 -21.79 1.80
N GLY A 31 -7.13 -22.49 2.48
CA GLY A 31 -7.19 -23.94 2.70
C GLY A 31 -5.84 -24.54 3.03
N SER A 32 -4.80 -24.10 2.32
CA SER A 32 -3.44 -24.61 2.45
C SER A 32 -2.44 -23.47 2.30
N GLN A 33 -1.80 -23.08 3.41
CA GLN A 33 -0.76 -22.04 3.42
C GLN A 33 0.45 -22.44 2.57
N LEU A 34 0.74 -23.74 2.45
CA LEU A 34 1.82 -24.22 1.59
C LEU A 34 1.50 -23.97 0.12
N ASP A 35 0.26 -24.24 -0.31
CA ASP A 35 -0.14 -24.02 -1.70
C ASP A 35 -0.21 -22.52 -2.02
N GLU A 36 -0.67 -21.68 -1.09
CA GLU A 36 -0.63 -20.22 -1.22
C GLU A 36 0.80 -19.68 -1.35
N HIS A 37 1.72 -20.18 -0.52
CA HIS A 37 3.14 -19.87 -0.63
C HIS A 37 3.71 -20.32 -1.99
N HIS A 38 3.40 -21.55 -2.42
CA HIS A 38 3.85 -22.05 -3.73
C HIS A 38 3.30 -21.22 -4.88
N ALA A 39 2.01 -20.82 -4.84
CA ALA A 39 1.41 -19.98 -5.86
C ALA A 39 2.18 -18.67 -6.05
N VAL A 40 2.55 -17.97 -4.98
CA VAL A 40 3.39 -16.76 -5.07
C VAL A 40 4.76 -17.07 -5.64
N ARG A 41 5.41 -18.17 -5.21
CA ARG A 41 6.78 -18.50 -5.63
C ARG A 41 6.88 -18.98 -7.08
N THR A 42 5.84 -19.61 -7.61
CA THR A 42 5.91 -20.29 -8.91
C THR A 42 4.97 -19.73 -9.96
N ASP A 43 3.98 -18.92 -9.59
CA ASP A 43 3.01 -18.34 -10.52
C ASP A 43 2.57 -16.93 -10.10
N ALA A 44 1.40 -16.81 -9.48
CA ALA A 44 0.90 -15.59 -8.87
C ALA A 44 -0.02 -15.92 -7.69
N GLY A 45 0.13 -15.20 -6.58
CA GLY A 45 -0.83 -15.12 -5.49
C GLY A 45 -1.30 -13.68 -5.29
N MET A 46 -2.44 -13.51 -4.63
CA MET A 46 -2.95 -12.19 -4.30
C MET A 46 -3.39 -12.08 -2.84
N PHE A 47 -3.25 -10.89 -2.28
CA PHE A 47 -3.52 -10.60 -0.88
C PHE A 47 -4.40 -9.37 -0.77
N ASP A 48 -5.45 -9.45 0.03
CA ASP A 48 -6.13 -8.26 0.51
C ASP A 48 -5.28 -7.61 1.60
N VAL A 49 -4.75 -6.43 1.28
CA VAL A 49 -3.96 -5.62 2.19
C VAL A 49 -4.63 -4.28 2.50
N SER A 50 -5.96 -4.21 2.31
CA SER A 50 -6.79 -3.01 2.55
C SER A 50 -6.91 -2.64 4.03
N HIS A 51 -6.42 -3.50 4.93
CA HIS A 51 -6.29 -3.21 6.36
C HIS A 51 -5.12 -2.26 6.67
N MET A 52 -4.17 -2.08 5.74
CA MET A 52 -3.13 -1.05 5.83
C MET A 52 -3.74 0.35 5.70
N THR A 53 -3.04 1.36 6.19
CA THR A 53 -3.53 2.75 6.11
C THR A 53 -2.74 3.54 5.06
N ILE A 54 -3.47 4.10 4.09
CA ILE A 54 -2.93 5.00 3.07
C ILE A 54 -3.13 6.44 3.54
N VAL A 55 -2.07 7.24 3.50
CA VAL A 55 -2.10 8.66 3.90
C VAL A 55 -1.52 9.52 2.79
N ASP A 56 -2.32 10.41 2.24
CA ASP A 56 -1.87 11.43 1.29
C ASP A 56 -1.46 12.70 2.05
N LEU A 57 -0.30 13.26 1.68
CA LEU A 57 0.26 14.47 2.26
C LEU A 57 0.42 15.53 1.18
N HIS A 58 -0.21 16.69 1.36
CA HIS A 58 -0.17 17.79 0.41
C HIS A 58 0.32 19.10 1.05
N GLY A 59 1.11 19.87 0.30
CA GLY A 59 1.55 21.21 0.70
C GLY A 59 3.02 21.47 0.39
N SER A 60 3.39 22.74 0.24
CA SER A 60 4.71 23.19 -0.22
C SER A 60 5.89 22.82 0.69
N ARG A 61 5.60 22.42 1.94
CA ARG A 61 6.60 21.97 2.92
C ARG A 61 6.56 20.48 3.19
N THR A 62 5.83 19.70 2.39
CA THR A 62 5.67 18.24 2.60
C THR A 62 7.02 17.52 2.54
N ARG A 63 7.86 17.83 1.54
CA ARG A 63 9.22 17.27 1.48
C ARG A 63 10.04 17.64 2.72
N GLU A 64 10.01 18.89 3.14
CA GLU A 64 10.76 19.37 4.33
C GLU A 64 10.35 18.59 5.58
N PHE A 65 9.04 18.44 5.79
CA PHE A 65 8.47 17.66 6.88
C PHE A 65 8.92 16.20 6.85
N LEU A 66 8.81 15.53 5.69
CA LEU A 66 9.18 14.12 5.57
C LEU A 66 10.69 13.88 5.75
N ARG A 67 11.55 14.84 5.41
CA ARG A 67 13.00 14.77 5.71
C ARG A 67 13.30 14.87 7.21
N TYR A 68 12.40 15.44 8.00
CA TYR A 68 12.49 15.47 9.46
C TYR A 68 11.88 14.20 10.08
N LEU A 69 10.72 13.77 9.59
CA LEU A 69 9.94 12.68 10.17
C LEU A 69 10.57 11.29 9.95
N LEU A 70 11.11 11.05 8.74
CA LEU A 70 11.59 9.74 8.32
C LEU A 70 13.10 9.61 8.49
N ALA A 71 13.56 8.42 8.86
CA ALA A 71 14.98 8.13 9.02
C ALA A 71 15.72 7.94 7.69
N ASN A 72 15.02 7.53 6.63
CA ASN A 72 15.55 7.55 5.27
C ASN A 72 15.29 8.92 4.62
N ASP A 73 16.05 9.26 3.58
CA ASP A 73 15.98 10.60 2.97
C ASP A 73 15.10 10.61 1.73
N VAL A 74 13.90 11.20 1.85
CA VAL A 74 12.99 11.44 0.71
C VAL A 74 13.58 12.36 -0.34
N ALA A 75 14.68 13.09 -0.05
CA ALA A 75 15.38 13.86 -1.07
C ALA A 75 15.94 13.02 -2.21
N LYS A 76 16.14 11.70 -1.97
CA LYS A 76 16.55 10.73 -3.00
C LYS A 76 15.47 10.46 -4.05
N LEU A 77 14.21 10.79 -3.74
CA LEU A 77 13.06 10.60 -4.64
C LEU A 77 13.00 11.75 -5.64
N THR A 78 13.72 11.64 -6.75
CA THR A 78 13.81 12.70 -7.77
C THR A 78 12.96 12.44 -9.02
N LYS A 79 12.38 11.25 -9.13
CA LYS A 79 11.53 10.84 -10.26
C LYS A 79 10.12 10.64 -9.76
N THR A 80 9.14 11.28 -10.40
CA THR A 80 7.71 11.09 -10.09
C THR A 80 7.37 9.61 -10.06
N GLY A 81 6.59 9.24 -9.05
CA GLY A 81 6.21 7.88 -8.69
C GLY A 81 7.24 7.12 -7.87
N LYS A 82 8.50 7.58 -7.75
CA LYS A 82 9.52 6.80 -7.04
C LYS A 82 9.12 6.60 -5.57
N ALA A 83 9.31 5.37 -5.10
CA ALA A 83 9.07 5.00 -3.71
C ALA A 83 10.38 4.69 -2.97
N LEU A 84 10.34 4.77 -1.63
CA LEU A 84 11.34 4.17 -0.76
C LEU A 84 10.69 3.59 0.50
N TYR A 85 11.40 2.66 1.13
CA TYR A 85 11.10 2.13 2.45
C TYR A 85 11.86 2.93 3.53
N SER A 86 11.20 3.21 4.65
CA SER A 86 11.80 3.93 5.77
C SER A 86 11.21 3.51 7.11
N GLY A 87 12.04 3.56 8.15
CA GLY A 87 11.52 3.68 9.52
C GLY A 87 11.08 5.12 9.82
N MET A 88 10.05 5.23 10.65
CA MET A 88 9.64 6.44 11.35
C MET A 88 10.00 6.25 12.83
N LEU A 89 10.81 7.14 13.38
CA LEU A 89 11.41 6.94 14.70
C LEU A 89 10.94 7.99 15.71
N ASN A 90 11.00 7.66 16.99
CA ASN A 90 10.95 8.65 18.06
C ASN A 90 12.34 9.24 18.34
N ALA A 91 12.40 10.28 19.16
CA ALA A 91 13.65 10.98 19.48
C ALA A 91 14.71 10.11 20.20
N SER A 92 14.32 9.00 20.84
CA SER A 92 15.28 8.05 21.43
C SER A 92 15.78 7.00 20.44
N GLY A 93 15.38 7.08 19.17
CA GLY A 93 15.75 6.13 18.11
C GLY A 93 14.92 4.84 18.09
N GLY A 94 13.88 4.74 18.92
CA GLY A 94 12.94 3.62 18.87
C GLY A 94 12.04 3.72 17.64
N VAL A 95 11.83 2.58 16.97
CA VAL A 95 10.97 2.51 15.78
C VAL A 95 9.51 2.68 16.21
N ILE A 96 8.86 3.68 15.64
CA ILE A 96 7.42 3.89 15.75
C ILE A 96 6.74 2.96 14.75
N ASP A 97 7.08 3.07 13.47
CA ASP A 97 6.61 2.18 12.42
C ASP A 97 7.63 2.10 11.29
N ASP A 98 7.46 1.11 10.41
CA ASP A 98 8.10 1.06 9.10
C ASP A 98 7.06 1.20 7.98
N LEU A 99 7.41 1.95 6.94
CA LEU A 99 6.44 2.38 5.93
C LEU A 99 7.06 2.52 4.54
N ILE A 100 6.18 2.57 3.54
CA ILE A 100 6.54 2.99 2.18
C ILE A 100 6.07 4.43 1.97
N VAL A 101 6.93 5.25 1.37
CA VAL A 101 6.59 6.59 0.89
C VAL A 101 6.77 6.68 -0.62
N TYR A 102 5.76 7.19 -1.31
CA TYR A 102 5.75 7.47 -2.75
C TYR A 102 5.82 8.98 -2.98
N TYR A 103 6.72 9.39 -3.87
CA TYR A 103 6.85 10.78 -4.31
C TYR A 103 6.10 11.00 -5.61
N PHE A 104 5.17 11.95 -5.66
CA PHE A 104 4.51 12.35 -6.91
C PHE A 104 5.03 13.68 -7.40
N THR A 105 4.99 14.69 -6.53
CA THR A 105 5.54 16.03 -6.76
C THR A 105 6.17 16.55 -5.46
N GLU A 106 6.87 17.68 -5.51
CA GLU A 106 7.48 18.26 -4.30
C GLU A 106 6.47 18.60 -3.19
N ASP A 107 5.21 18.78 -3.59
CA ASP A 107 4.12 19.16 -2.72
C ASP A 107 3.12 18.01 -2.50
N PHE A 108 3.40 16.80 -3.00
CA PHE A 108 2.53 15.63 -2.84
C PHE A 108 3.30 14.31 -2.68
N PHE A 109 3.09 13.69 -1.52
CA PHE A 109 3.59 12.36 -1.18
C PHE A 109 2.46 11.48 -0.66
N ARG A 110 2.61 10.16 -0.80
CA ARG A 110 1.73 9.17 -0.18
C ARG A 110 2.52 8.25 0.73
N LEU A 111 2.01 8.02 1.94
CA LEU A 111 2.51 7.01 2.87
C LEU A 111 1.57 5.80 2.88
N VAL A 112 2.13 4.62 3.08
CA VAL A 112 1.39 3.40 3.39
C VAL A 112 2.00 2.81 4.67
N VAL A 113 1.21 2.78 5.74
CA VAL A 113 1.64 2.36 7.11
C VAL A 113 0.89 1.11 7.57
N ASN A 114 1.44 0.43 8.59
CA ASN A 114 0.90 -0.81 9.09
C ASN A 114 -0.50 -0.65 9.74
N SER A 115 -1.29 -1.72 9.70
CA SER A 115 -2.65 -1.74 10.25
C SER A 115 -2.69 -1.53 11.76
N ALA A 116 -1.85 -2.26 12.51
CA ALA A 116 -1.81 -2.25 13.96
C ALA A 116 -1.31 -0.91 14.55
N THR A 117 -0.59 -0.12 13.75
CA THR A 117 0.01 1.15 14.18
C THR A 117 -0.76 2.37 13.70
N ARG A 118 -1.79 2.20 12.85
CA ARG A 118 -2.63 3.26 12.29
C ARG A 118 -2.86 4.45 13.23
N GLU A 119 -3.53 4.23 14.36
CA GLU A 119 -3.94 5.35 15.25
C GLU A 119 -2.74 6.06 15.88
N LYS A 120 -1.69 5.29 16.20
CA LYS A 120 -0.43 5.82 16.75
C LYS A 120 0.30 6.66 15.68
N ASP A 121 0.35 6.16 14.45
CA ASP A 121 1.07 6.81 13.36
C ASP A 121 0.35 8.05 12.89
N LEU A 122 -0.97 8.00 12.73
CA LEU A 122 -1.78 9.18 12.38
C LEU A 122 -1.65 10.27 13.44
N SER A 123 -1.70 9.92 14.73
CA SER A 123 -1.49 10.86 15.82
C SER A 123 -0.09 11.48 15.76
N TRP A 124 0.94 10.65 15.55
CA TRP A 124 2.33 11.10 15.47
C TRP A 124 2.59 12.00 14.26
N ILE A 125 2.15 11.60 13.07
CA ILE A 125 2.30 12.35 11.82
C ILE A 125 1.58 13.70 11.94
N THR A 126 0.31 13.70 12.36
CA THR A 126 -0.50 14.92 12.47
C THR A 126 0.11 15.91 13.46
N GLN A 127 0.54 15.42 14.63
CA GLN A 127 1.17 16.26 15.65
C GLN A 127 2.45 16.95 15.11
N HIS A 128 3.30 16.22 14.40
CA HIS A 128 4.58 16.77 13.93
C HIS A 128 4.45 17.54 12.61
N ALA A 129 3.36 17.37 11.87
CA ALA A 129 3.07 18.09 10.64
C ALA A 129 2.48 19.49 10.88
N GLU A 130 1.89 19.76 12.05
CA GLU A 130 1.23 21.04 12.38
C GLU A 130 2.11 22.27 12.07
N PRO A 131 3.40 22.33 12.45
CA PRO A 131 4.27 23.48 12.15
C PRO A 131 4.62 23.66 10.66
N TYR A 132 4.34 22.65 9.84
CA TYR A 132 4.60 22.63 8.41
C TYR A 132 3.35 22.96 7.58
N ALA A 133 2.17 23.02 8.21
CA ALA A 133 0.89 23.27 7.56
C ALA A 133 0.60 22.31 6.39
N ILE A 134 0.82 21.02 6.61
CA ILE A 134 0.56 19.95 5.64
C ILE A 134 -0.92 19.57 5.72
N ASP A 135 -1.56 19.44 4.56
CA ASP A 135 -2.88 18.84 4.44
C ASP A 135 -2.73 17.31 4.41
N ILE A 136 -3.36 16.64 5.37
CA ILE A 136 -3.24 15.20 5.61
C ILE A 136 -4.58 14.55 5.34
N THR A 137 -4.62 13.68 4.33
CA THR A 137 -5.82 12.94 3.96
C THR A 137 -5.61 11.45 4.20
N VAL A 138 -6.36 10.88 5.14
CA VAL A 138 -6.42 9.43 5.31
C VAL A 138 -7.35 8.86 4.25
N ARG A 139 -6.84 7.93 3.44
CA ARG A 139 -7.53 7.39 2.26
C ARG A 139 -8.29 6.11 2.57
N ASP A 140 -9.19 6.17 3.56
CA ASP A 140 -10.08 5.06 3.92
C ASP A 140 -11.10 4.72 2.82
N ASP A 141 -11.22 5.59 1.81
CA ASP A 141 -12.00 5.38 0.59
C ASP A 141 -11.36 4.37 -0.39
N LEU A 142 -10.12 3.94 -0.13
CA LEU A 142 -9.37 3.03 -0.99
C LEU A 142 -9.15 1.66 -0.35
N SER A 143 -9.28 0.63 -1.18
CA SER A 143 -8.81 -0.73 -0.93
C SER A 143 -7.47 -0.97 -1.62
N LEU A 144 -6.72 -1.95 -1.16
CA LEU A 144 -5.39 -2.27 -1.69
C LEU A 144 -5.22 -3.78 -1.83
N ILE A 145 -4.92 -4.23 -3.06
CA ILE A 145 -4.67 -5.64 -3.38
C ILE A 145 -3.21 -5.79 -3.81
N ALA A 146 -2.47 -6.67 -3.14
CA ALA A 146 -1.12 -7.05 -3.56
C ALA A 146 -1.19 -8.29 -4.44
N VAL A 147 -0.77 -8.19 -5.71
CA VAL A 147 -0.66 -9.32 -6.65
C VAL A 147 0.82 -9.60 -6.86
N GLN A 148 1.28 -10.79 -6.47
CA GLN A 148 2.70 -11.08 -6.24
C GLN A 148 3.09 -12.45 -6.82
N GLY A 149 4.24 -12.51 -7.48
CA GLY A 149 4.78 -13.73 -8.09
C GLY A 149 5.38 -13.49 -9.48
N PRO A 150 6.12 -14.47 -10.02
CA PRO A 150 6.82 -14.32 -11.30
C PRO A 150 5.90 -13.98 -12.47
N ASN A 151 4.64 -14.41 -12.45
CA ASN A 151 3.64 -14.16 -13.50
C ASN A 151 2.58 -13.13 -13.07
N ALA A 152 2.71 -12.51 -11.89
CA ALA A 152 1.70 -11.62 -11.32
C ALA A 152 1.44 -10.39 -12.19
N GLN A 153 2.49 -9.74 -12.69
CA GLN A 153 2.36 -8.53 -13.50
C GLN A 153 1.68 -8.82 -14.84
N GLU A 154 2.00 -9.95 -15.48
CA GLU A 154 1.36 -10.38 -16.73
C GLU A 154 -0.13 -10.63 -16.53
N LYS A 155 -0.50 -11.40 -15.50
CA LYS A 155 -1.91 -11.70 -15.19
C LYS A 155 -2.69 -10.44 -14.84
N ALA A 156 -2.17 -9.59 -13.95
CA ALA A 156 -2.84 -8.34 -13.58
C ALA A 156 -3.03 -7.39 -14.78
N ALA A 157 -2.05 -7.31 -15.68
CA ALA A 157 -2.12 -6.45 -16.86
C ALA A 157 -3.22 -6.82 -17.86
N THR A 158 -3.75 -8.06 -17.80
CA THR A 158 -4.90 -8.48 -18.61
C THR A 158 -6.20 -7.77 -18.20
N LEU A 159 -6.30 -7.34 -16.94
CA LEU A 159 -7.45 -6.64 -16.38
C LEU A 159 -7.35 -5.11 -16.54
N PHE A 160 -6.16 -4.60 -16.83
CA PHE A 160 -5.93 -3.18 -17.00
C PHE A 160 -6.56 -2.64 -18.29
N THR A 161 -6.89 -1.36 -18.28
CA THR A 161 -7.18 -0.60 -19.50
C THR A 161 -5.89 -0.35 -20.29
N ASP A 162 -5.99 0.06 -21.56
CA ASP A 162 -4.81 0.44 -22.35
C ASP A 162 -4.02 1.59 -21.71
N GLN A 163 -4.72 2.55 -21.10
CA GLN A 163 -4.10 3.65 -20.36
C GLN A 163 -3.29 3.15 -19.17
N GLN A 164 -3.84 2.22 -18.38
CA GLN A 164 -3.16 1.63 -17.24
C GLN A 164 -1.97 0.76 -17.65
N ARG A 165 -2.11 -0.06 -18.70
CA ARG A 165 -0.99 -0.82 -19.27
C ARG A 165 0.15 0.08 -19.71
N HIS A 166 -0.17 1.16 -20.42
CA HIS A 166 0.84 2.13 -20.86
C HIS A 166 1.51 2.84 -19.68
N ALA A 167 0.75 3.17 -18.63
CA ALA A 167 1.28 3.83 -17.43
C ALA A 167 2.32 2.97 -16.67
N VAL A 168 2.18 1.64 -16.71
CA VAL A 168 3.08 0.70 -16.00
C VAL A 168 4.10 0.02 -16.92
N GLU A 169 4.10 0.32 -18.21
CA GLU A 169 4.99 -0.29 -19.20
C GLU A 169 6.46 -0.05 -18.84
N GLY A 170 7.21 -1.14 -18.60
CA GLY A 170 8.61 -1.06 -18.19
C GLY A 170 8.84 -0.43 -16.80
N MET A 171 7.79 -0.30 -15.98
CA MET A 171 7.89 0.29 -14.65
C MET A 171 8.85 -0.52 -13.76
N LYS A 172 9.89 0.15 -13.27
CA LYS A 172 10.93 -0.46 -12.43
C LYS A 172 10.42 -0.69 -11.00
N PRO A 173 11.05 -1.56 -10.21
CA PRO A 173 10.72 -1.72 -8.78
C PRO A 173 10.74 -0.40 -8.01
N PHE A 174 9.89 -0.32 -6.97
CA PHE A 174 9.72 0.87 -6.13
C PHE A 174 9.30 2.11 -6.93
N PHE A 175 8.23 1.98 -7.71
CA PHE A 175 7.50 3.09 -8.31
C PHE A 175 6.00 2.90 -8.08
N GLY A 176 5.25 3.99 -8.02
CA GLY A 176 3.80 4.02 -7.97
C GLY A 176 3.27 5.06 -8.94
N VAL A 177 2.21 4.75 -9.66
CA VAL A 177 1.57 5.64 -10.64
C VAL A 177 0.06 5.65 -10.42
N GLN A 178 -0.54 6.84 -10.49
CA GLN A 178 -2.00 6.98 -10.54
C GLN A 178 -2.43 6.93 -12.02
N ALA A 179 -3.22 5.93 -12.38
CA ALA A 179 -3.72 5.70 -13.75
C ALA A 179 -5.26 5.63 -13.74
N GLY A 180 -5.88 6.79 -13.92
CA GLY A 180 -7.30 6.97 -13.64
C GLY A 180 -7.56 6.92 -12.14
N GLU A 181 -8.56 6.16 -11.70
CA GLU A 181 -8.89 5.99 -10.28
C GLU A 181 -8.03 4.92 -9.60
N VAL A 182 -7.24 4.16 -10.36
CA VAL A 182 -6.39 3.10 -9.84
C VAL A 182 -4.97 3.59 -9.61
N PHE A 183 -4.45 3.34 -8.41
CA PHE A 183 -3.04 3.47 -8.07
C PHE A 183 -2.35 2.12 -8.30
N ILE A 184 -1.25 2.07 -9.05
CA ILE A 184 -0.51 0.83 -9.32
C ILE A 184 0.95 1.04 -8.91
N ALA A 185 1.47 0.18 -8.04
CA ALA A 185 2.82 0.27 -7.53
C ALA A 185 3.59 -1.03 -7.69
N THR A 186 4.87 -0.95 -8.08
CA THR A 186 5.82 -2.07 -8.13
C THR A 186 6.51 -2.26 -6.77
N THR A 187 5.69 -2.39 -5.73
CA THR A 187 6.08 -2.72 -4.36
C THR A 187 5.49 -4.08 -3.97
N GLY A 188 5.91 -4.59 -2.83
CA GLY A 188 5.48 -5.90 -2.36
C GLY A 188 6.26 -6.36 -1.13
N TYR A 189 5.71 -7.37 -0.45
CA TYR A 189 6.24 -7.92 0.80
C TYR A 189 6.65 -9.40 0.68
N THR A 190 6.86 -9.88 -0.56
CA THR A 190 7.05 -11.31 -0.84
C THR A 190 8.45 -11.68 -1.30
N GLY A 191 9.24 -10.71 -1.77
CA GLY A 191 10.52 -10.95 -2.46
C GLY A 191 10.38 -11.28 -3.94
N GLU A 192 9.16 -11.40 -4.47
CA GLU A 192 8.89 -11.56 -5.91
C GLU A 192 8.57 -10.22 -6.57
N ALA A 193 8.56 -10.22 -7.91
CA ALA A 193 7.92 -9.15 -8.67
C ALA A 193 6.39 -9.17 -8.43
N GLY A 194 5.75 -8.03 -8.69
CA GLY A 194 4.32 -7.89 -8.47
C GLY A 194 3.84 -6.45 -8.61
N TYR A 195 2.57 -6.27 -8.26
CA TYR A 195 1.95 -4.96 -8.08
C TYR A 195 1.21 -4.89 -6.73
N ASP A 196 1.21 -3.71 -6.12
CA ASP A 196 0.17 -3.29 -5.17
C ASP A 196 -0.79 -2.37 -5.92
N ILE A 197 -2.08 -2.67 -5.90
CA ILE A 197 -3.11 -2.02 -6.71
C ILE A 197 -4.14 -1.40 -5.76
N GLY A 198 -4.15 -0.07 -5.69
CA GLY A 198 -5.08 0.72 -4.89
C GLY A 198 -6.26 1.18 -5.73
N MET A 199 -7.49 1.03 -5.23
CA MET A 199 -8.71 1.36 -5.96
C MET A 199 -9.84 1.79 -5.02
N PRO A 200 -10.89 2.48 -5.51
CA PRO A 200 -12.07 2.77 -4.71
C PRO A 200 -12.67 1.49 -4.08
N ASN A 201 -13.15 1.60 -2.85
CA ASN A 201 -13.74 0.46 -2.12
C ASN A 201 -14.88 -0.24 -2.88
N GLY A 202 -15.65 0.52 -3.68
CA GLY A 202 -16.76 -0.02 -4.48
C GLY A 202 -16.31 -0.97 -5.59
N ASP A 203 -15.09 -0.82 -6.09
CA ASP A 203 -14.58 -1.59 -7.23
C ASP A 203 -13.81 -2.84 -6.79
N ALA A 204 -13.33 -2.87 -5.54
CA ALA A 204 -12.42 -3.89 -5.03
C ALA A 204 -12.95 -5.32 -5.23
N ALA A 205 -14.23 -5.56 -4.92
CA ALA A 205 -14.83 -6.88 -5.06
C ALA A 205 -15.00 -7.33 -6.51
N GLU A 206 -15.16 -6.40 -7.46
CA GLU A 206 -15.20 -6.73 -8.89
C GLU A 206 -13.80 -7.04 -9.41
N VAL A 207 -12.81 -6.22 -9.06
CA VAL A 207 -11.41 -6.44 -9.44
C VAL A 207 -10.83 -7.74 -8.86
N TRP A 208 -11.28 -8.16 -7.68
CA TRP A 208 -10.86 -9.41 -7.05
C TRP A 208 -11.38 -10.68 -7.76
N ARG A 209 -12.49 -10.60 -8.48
CA ARG A 209 -13.13 -11.75 -9.14
C ARG A 209 -12.53 -12.05 -10.51
#